data_AF-A0A3E0PVU6-F1
#
_entry.id   AF-A0A3E0PVU6-F1
#
_cell.length_a   1.000
_cell.length_b   1.000
_cell.length_c   1.000
_cell.angle_alpha   90.00
_cell.angle_beta   90.00
_cell.angle_gamma   90.00
#
_symmetry.space_group_name_H-M   'P 1'
#
loop_
_entity.id
_entity.type
_entity.pdbx_description
1 polymer ?
#
loop_
_entity_poly.entity_id
_entity_poly.type
_entity_poly.pdbx_seq_one_letter_code
_entity_poly.pdbx_strand_id
1 'polypeptide(L)'
;MSLSDPTTWVCPSDWHQDCDGVWEFEQLRTLALAITSHRESWIVRLVYDDPTVVHTEVLRSNKKIGEAYVNRAAADRLEPVFSVYAGAEGEYHGGSVAEAVRCFEAAIGAWREDER
;
A
#
# COMPACT_ATOMS: atom_id res chain seq x y z
N MET A 1 -8.40 -9.39 -8.52
CA MET A 1 -7.27 -10.37 -8.50
C MET A 1 -6.29 -9.89 -7.45
N SER A 2 -5.58 -10.79 -6.73
CA SER A 2 -4.53 -10.35 -5.80
C SER A 2 -3.19 -11.05 -6.05
N LEU A 3 -2.12 -10.27 -6.03
CA LEU A 3 -0.74 -10.74 -6.21
C LEU A 3 0.03 -10.53 -4.91
N SER A 4 0.64 -11.59 -4.38
CA SER A 4 1.34 -11.55 -3.08
C SER A 4 2.84 -11.28 -3.18
N ASP A 5 3.45 -11.36 -4.37
CA ASP A 5 4.87 -11.09 -4.60
C ASP A 5 5.04 -9.73 -5.30
N PRO A 6 5.49 -8.68 -4.59
CA PRO A 6 5.68 -7.35 -5.15
C PRO A 6 6.61 -7.29 -6.36
N THR A 7 7.53 -8.23 -6.51
CA THR A 7 8.48 -8.24 -7.64
C THR A 7 7.83 -8.62 -8.97
N THR A 8 6.63 -9.21 -8.91
CA THR A 8 5.87 -9.71 -10.06
C THR A 8 4.72 -8.79 -10.48
N TRP A 9 4.48 -7.70 -9.73
CA TRP A 9 3.38 -6.80 -10.00
C TRP A 9 3.58 -6.04 -11.30
N VAL A 10 2.55 -6.07 -12.14
CA VAL A 10 2.49 -5.40 -13.44
C VAL A 10 1.10 -4.81 -13.63
N CYS A 11 1.02 -3.70 -14.37
CA CYS A 11 -0.25 -3.08 -14.75
C CYS A 11 -1.10 -4.06 -15.59
N PRO A 12 -2.38 -4.30 -15.23
CA PRO A 12 -3.29 -5.13 -15.99
C PRO A 12 -3.54 -4.59 -17.40
N SER A 13 -3.77 -5.49 -18.35
CA SER A 13 -4.08 -5.11 -19.74
C SER A 13 -5.42 -4.39 -19.91
N ASP A 14 -6.32 -4.54 -18.95
CA ASP A 14 -7.65 -3.92 -18.90
C ASP A 14 -7.69 -2.63 -18.07
N TRP A 15 -6.54 -2.11 -17.63
CA TRP A 15 -6.44 -0.83 -16.92
C TRP A 15 -6.98 0.32 -17.77
N HIS A 16 -7.65 1.27 -17.13
CA HIS A 16 -8.30 2.39 -17.81
C HIS A 16 -7.27 3.24 -18.56
N GLN A 17 -7.48 3.41 -19.88
CA GLN A 17 -6.52 4.06 -20.79
C GLN A 17 -6.20 5.53 -20.45
N ASP A 18 -7.11 6.22 -19.77
CA ASP A 18 -6.91 7.61 -19.35
C ASP A 18 -6.12 7.73 -18.03
N CYS A 19 -5.78 6.59 -17.41
CA CYS A 19 -4.99 6.49 -16.19
C CYS A 19 -3.61 5.91 -16.52
N ASP A 20 -2.54 6.46 -15.96
CA ASP A 20 -1.18 5.94 -16.14
C ASP A 20 -0.88 4.85 -15.12
N GLY A 21 -1.55 3.70 -15.30
CA GLY A 21 -1.49 2.58 -14.36
C GLY A 21 -0.09 2.04 -14.11
N VAL A 22 0.86 2.24 -15.02
CA VAL A 22 2.25 1.81 -14.79
C VAL A 22 2.83 2.54 -13.58
N TRP A 23 2.61 3.86 -13.49
CA TRP A 23 3.14 4.66 -12.39
C TRP A 23 2.50 4.29 -11.05
N GLU A 24 1.17 4.15 -10.98
CA GLU A 24 0.51 3.80 -9.71
C GLU A 24 1.00 2.43 -9.19
N PHE A 25 1.16 1.46 -10.09
CA PHE A 25 1.65 0.13 -9.74
C PHE A 25 3.12 0.15 -9.29
N GLU A 26 3.97 0.97 -9.92
CA GLU A 26 5.37 1.13 -9.50
C GLU A 26 5.50 1.76 -8.11
N GLN A 27 4.66 2.75 -7.77
CA GLN A 27 4.66 3.36 -6.44
C GLN A 27 4.21 2.36 -5.37
N LEU A 28 3.12 1.63 -5.62
CA LEU A 28 2.64 0.59 -4.71
C LEU A 28 3.64 -0.56 -4.57
N ARG A 29 4.31 -0.95 -5.65
CA ARG A 29 5.40 -1.94 -5.62
C ARG A 29 6.55 -1.46 -4.76
N THR A 30 6.96 -0.20 -4.89
CA THR A 30 8.03 0.41 -4.08
C THR A 30 7.68 0.37 -2.59
N LEU A 31 6.45 0.75 -2.24
CA LEU A 31 5.94 0.66 -0.87
C LEU A 31 5.95 -0.78 -0.36
N ALA A 32 5.43 -1.73 -1.15
CA ALA A 32 5.33 -3.13 -0.75
C ALA A 32 6.72 -3.77 -0.51
N LEU A 33 7.71 -3.46 -1.35
CA LEU A 33 9.09 -3.91 -1.15
C LEU A 33 9.72 -3.29 0.11
N ALA A 34 9.44 -2.02 0.38
CA ALA A 34 9.90 -1.39 1.62
C ALA A 34 9.30 -2.09 2.84
N ILE A 35 8.00 -2.40 2.81
CA ILE A 35 7.31 -3.12 3.88
C ILE A 35 7.91 -4.52 4.11
N THR A 36 8.01 -5.34 3.05
CA THR A 36 8.49 -6.72 3.19
C THR A 36 9.98 -6.81 3.55
N SER A 37 10.78 -5.82 3.15
CA SER A 37 12.19 -5.72 3.57
C SER A 37 12.36 -5.41 5.06
N HIS A 38 11.39 -4.72 5.68
CA HIS A 38 11.46 -4.39 7.11
C HIS A 38 11.06 -5.57 8.00
N ARG A 39 10.16 -6.45 7.53
CA ARG A 39 9.56 -7.53 8.36
C ARG A 39 9.21 -8.78 7.56
N GLU A 40 9.95 -9.86 7.79
CA GLU A 40 9.75 -11.16 7.10
C GLU A 40 8.36 -11.81 7.31
N SER A 41 7.65 -11.46 8.38
CA SER A 41 6.33 -12.04 8.70
C SER A 41 5.15 -11.29 8.08
N TRP A 42 5.40 -10.21 7.35
CA TRP A 42 4.35 -9.39 6.76
C TRP A 42 4.11 -9.83 5.32
N ILE A 43 2.84 -9.88 4.95
CA ILE A 43 2.40 -10.19 3.60
C ILE A 43 1.80 -8.91 3.05
N VAL A 44 2.27 -8.48 1.89
CA VAL A 44 1.65 -7.36 1.15
C VAL A 44 1.01 -7.94 -0.11
N ARG A 45 -0.25 -7.59 -0.35
CA ARG A 45 -0.99 -7.98 -1.55
C ARG A 45 -1.32 -6.76 -2.36
N LEU A 46 -1.18 -6.85 -3.67
CA LEU A 46 -1.82 -5.90 -4.57
C LEU A 46 -3.28 -6.31 -4.74
N VAL A 47 -4.18 -5.36 -4.60
CA VAL A 47 -5.61 -5.54 -4.84
C VAL A 47 -6.03 -4.61 -5.96
N TYR A 48 -6.69 -5.22 -6.94
CA TYR A 48 -7.27 -4.57 -8.10
C TYR A 48 -8.79 -4.71 -7.98
N ASP A 49 -9.46 -3.60 -7.67
CA ASP A 49 -10.91 -3.55 -7.45
C ASP A 49 -11.65 -3.29 -8.75
N ASP A 50 -11.17 -2.32 -9.54
CA ASP A 50 -11.71 -1.95 -10.85
C ASP A 50 -10.61 -1.32 -11.73
N PRO A 51 -10.86 -1.10 -13.04
CA PRO A 51 -9.89 -0.50 -13.98
C PRO A 51 -9.30 0.86 -13.63
N THR A 52 -9.73 1.48 -12.55
CA THR A 52 -9.26 2.79 -12.07
C THR A 52 -8.74 2.77 -10.64
N VAL A 53 -8.92 1.66 -9.90
CA VAL A 53 -8.60 1.56 -8.48
C VAL A 53 -7.70 0.36 -8.21
N VAL A 54 -6.50 0.67 -7.73
CA VAL A 54 -5.51 -0.28 -7.23
C VAL A 54 -5.02 0.16 -5.86
N HIS A 55 -4.85 -0.79 -4.95
CA HIS A 55 -4.33 -0.54 -3.63
C HIS A 55 -3.50 -1.72 -3.12
N THR A 56 -2.78 -1.53 -2.02
CA THR A 56 -2.10 -2.63 -1.33
C THR A 56 -2.79 -2.95 -0.02
N GLU A 57 -2.97 -4.23 0.27
CA GLU A 57 -3.32 -4.72 1.61
C GLU A 57 -2.08 -5.22 2.34
N VAL A 58 -1.94 -4.84 3.61
CA VAL A 58 -0.90 -5.35 4.49
C VAL A 58 -1.53 -6.32 5.48
N LEU A 59 -0.98 -7.53 5.56
CA LEU A 59 -1.46 -8.60 6.40
C LEU A 59 -0.36 -9.09 7.33
N ARG A 60 -0.78 -9.48 8.54
CA ARG A 60 0.03 -10.20 9.52
C ARG A 60 -0.73 -11.44 9.96
N SER A 61 -0.11 -12.61 9.88
CA SER A 61 -0.77 -13.89 10.24
C SER A 61 -2.15 -14.06 9.56
N ASN A 62 -2.24 -13.70 8.27
CA ASN A 62 -3.47 -13.66 7.47
C ASN A 62 -4.59 -12.70 7.93
N LYS A 63 -4.34 -11.83 8.92
CA LYS A 63 -5.25 -10.75 9.30
C LYS A 63 -4.81 -9.44 8.65
N LYS A 64 -5.73 -8.75 7.98
CA LYS A 64 -5.50 -7.40 7.45
C LYS A 64 -5.25 -6.44 8.60
N ILE A 65 -4.15 -5.71 8.54
CA ILE A 65 -3.77 -4.68 9.52
C ILE A 65 -3.87 -3.27 8.93
N GLY A 66 -3.93 -3.16 7.60
CA GLY A 66 -4.18 -1.90 6.92
C GLY A 66 -4.13 -2.02 5.41
N GLU A 67 -4.33 -0.90 4.75
CA GLU A 67 -4.24 -0.74 3.29
C GLU A 67 -3.61 0.61 2.92
N ALA A 68 -3.08 0.69 1.71
CA ALA A 68 -2.54 1.92 1.15
C ALA A 68 -2.96 2.11 -0.31
N TYR A 69 -3.39 3.32 -0.62
CA TYR A 69 -3.64 3.82 -1.96
C TYR A 69 -2.55 4.81 -2.35
N VAL A 70 -2.37 5.04 -3.64
CA VAL A 70 -1.47 6.07 -4.14
C VAL A 70 -2.19 6.93 -5.15
N ASN A 71 -2.02 8.23 -5.02
CA ASN A 71 -2.44 9.23 -5.98
C ASN A 71 -1.27 10.12 -6.34
N ARG A 72 -1.41 10.89 -7.42
CA ARG A 72 -0.46 11.94 -7.78
C ARG A 72 -0.76 13.20 -6.99
N ALA A 73 0.27 13.93 -6.57
CA ALA A 73 0.09 15.22 -5.94
C ALA A 73 -0.57 16.22 -6.92
N ALA A 74 -1.45 17.09 -6.41
CA ALA A 74 -2.13 18.09 -7.23
C ALA A 74 -1.16 19.16 -7.78
N ALA A 75 -0.07 19.44 -7.04
CA ALA A 75 0.93 20.43 -7.40
C ALA A 75 2.02 19.89 -8.35
N ASP A 76 2.36 18.60 -8.22
CA ASP A 76 3.32 17.91 -9.09
C ASP A 76 2.85 16.47 -9.36
N ARG A 77 2.54 16.18 -10.63
CA ARG A 77 2.03 14.87 -11.03
C ARG A 77 3.07 13.76 -10.96
N LEU A 78 4.34 14.09 -10.72
CA LEU A 78 5.41 13.11 -10.51
C LEU A 78 5.54 12.68 -9.05
N GLU A 79 5.01 13.46 -8.12
CA GLU A 79 5.10 13.15 -6.69
C GLU A 79 3.96 12.21 -6.25
N PRO A 80 4.29 11.11 -5.54
CA PRO A 80 3.27 10.26 -4.96
C PRO A 80 2.65 10.91 -3.71
N VAL A 81 1.39 10.62 -3.48
CA VAL A 81 0.68 10.86 -2.22
C VAL A 81 0.04 9.53 -1.83
N PHE A 82 0.56 8.94 -0.77
CA PHE A 82 0.01 7.72 -0.18
C PHE A 82 -1.10 8.08 0.80
N SER A 83 -2.25 7.44 0.64
CA SER A 83 -3.32 7.41 1.65
C SER A 83 -3.25 6.05 2.36
N VAL A 84 -2.86 6.04 3.62
CA VAL A 84 -2.65 4.82 4.41
C VAL A 84 -3.69 4.73 5.52
N TYR A 85 -4.39 3.61 5.56
CA TYR A 85 -5.38 3.28 6.57
C TYR A 85 -4.86 2.09 7.38
N ALA A 86 -4.35 2.33 8.60
CA ALA A 86 -3.79 1.28 9.44
C ALA A 86 -4.06 1.55 10.93
N GLY A 87 -4.47 0.52 11.67
CA GLY A 87 -4.73 0.63 13.11
C GLY A 87 -5.95 1.49 13.47
N ALA A 88 -5.99 1.99 14.71
CA ALA A 88 -7.10 2.79 15.25
C ALA A 88 -6.91 4.32 15.12
N GLU A 89 -5.69 4.79 14.82
CA GLU A 89 -5.32 6.21 14.93
C GLU A 89 -5.52 7.05 13.65
N GLY A 90 -6.25 6.52 12.67
CA GLY A 90 -6.70 7.28 11.51
C GLY A 90 -5.79 7.20 10.29
N GLU A 91 -6.14 8.02 9.31
CA GLU A 91 -5.61 7.99 7.94
C GLU A 91 -4.37 8.89 7.80
N TYR A 92 -3.27 8.33 7.30
CA TYR A 92 -2.09 9.11 6.88
C TYR A 92 -2.20 9.50 5.42
N HIS A 93 -1.85 10.76 5.13
CA HIS A 93 -1.75 11.29 3.77
C HIS A 93 -0.39 11.96 3.57
N GLY A 94 0.44 11.42 2.68
CA GLY A 94 1.71 12.07 2.35
C GLY A 94 2.57 11.29 1.35
N GLY A 95 3.63 11.91 0.85
CA GLY A 95 4.42 11.36 -0.26
C GLY A 95 5.59 10.46 0.12
N SER A 96 5.78 10.16 1.41
CA SER A 96 6.94 9.42 1.87
C SER A 96 6.62 7.95 2.11
N VAL A 97 7.29 7.06 1.35
CA VAL A 97 7.25 5.61 1.58
C VAL A 97 7.67 5.27 3.01
N ALA A 98 8.70 5.95 3.54
CA ALA A 98 9.18 5.70 4.90
C ALA A 98 8.14 6.09 5.96
N GLU A 99 7.32 7.12 5.73
CA GLU A 99 6.22 7.48 6.62
C GLU A 99 5.07 6.48 6.52
N ALA A 100 4.69 6.08 5.31
CA ALA A 100 3.67 5.05 5.10
C ALA A 100 4.03 3.73 5.82
N VAL A 101 5.30 3.30 5.77
CA VAL A 101 5.79 2.12 6.52
C VAL A 101 5.64 2.32 8.03
N ARG A 102 5.99 3.51 8.56
CA ARG A 102 5.84 3.82 9.99
C ARG A 102 4.39 3.73 10.46
N CYS A 103 3.41 4.12 9.63
CA CYS A 103 1.99 3.98 9.95
C CYS A 103 1.58 2.51 10.17
N PHE A 104 2.06 1.61 9.32
CA PHE A 104 1.80 0.16 9.50
C PHE A 104 2.51 -0.40 10.74
N GLU A 105 3.70 0.07 11.07
CA GLU A 105 4.39 -0.32 12.31
C GLU A 105 3.64 0.13 13.56
N ALA A 106 3.17 1.38 13.57
CA ALA A 106 2.39 1.94 14.68
C ALA A 106 1.08 1.17 14.91
N ALA A 107 0.37 0.83 13.84
CA ALA A 107 -0.87 0.04 13.90
C ALA A 107 -0.69 -1.30 14.63
N ILE A 108 0.48 -1.93 14.50
CA ILE A 108 0.80 -3.19 15.20
C ILE A 108 1.16 -2.95 16.66
N GLY A 109 1.83 -1.83 16.97
CA GLY A 109 2.10 -1.42 18.36
C GLY A 109 0.82 -1.43 19.18
N ALA A 110 -0.22 -0.76 18.67
CA ALA A 110 -1.56 -0.77 19.24
C ALA A 110 -2.19 -2.17 19.27
N TRP A 111 -2.05 -2.95 18.19
CA TRP A 111 -2.62 -4.30 18.12
C TRP A 111 -2.07 -5.26 19.19
N ARG A 112 -0.81 -5.11 19.59
CA ARG A 112 -0.21 -5.92 20.68
C ARG A 112 -0.73 -5.56 22.07
N GLU A 113 -1.23 -4.33 22.25
CA GLU A 113 -1.80 -3.90 23.53
C GLU A 113 -3.21 -4.48 23.73
N ASP A 114 -3.98 -4.63 22.65
CA ASP A 114 -5.33 -5.23 22.69
C ASP A 114 -5.33 -6.75 22.97
N GLU A 115 -4.21 -7.45 22.75
CA GLU A 115 -4.08 -8.90 22.99
C GLU A 115 -3.55 -9.24 24.41
N ARG A 116 -3.33 -8.25 25.29
CA ARG A 116 -2.75 -8.46 26.64
C ARG A 116 -3.77 -8.56 27.77
#